data_AF-A0A7J8NA13-F1
#
_entry.id   AF-A0A7J8NA13-F1
#
_cell.length_a   1.000
_cell.length_b   1.000
_cell.length_c   1.000
_cell.angle_alpha   90.00
_cell.angle_beta   90.00
_cell.angle_gamma   90.00
#
_symmetry.space_group_name_H-M   'P 1'
#
loop_
_entity.id
_entity.type
_entity.pdbx_description
1 polymer ?
#
loop_
_entity_poly.entity_id
_entity_poly.type
_entity_poly.pdbx_seq_one_letter_code
_entity_poly.pdbx_strand_id
1 'polypeptide(L)'
;MRTAGVYPNHFTFSAVLPACASTSILVHGQQMHCLISKHGYEGYVFVGSALVDMYAKCHDMGLAEKVFVALPERNIVSWNSMIVGCLLNSFHVKALFLFREVRREDLFSPNQVSFSTVLSASANIGALEFGKQVHGVVVKQGLLTLSYVKNSLMDMYFKCGLFDEGALLFNSLGIENRDVIAWNVMSMGCVYNENFEEACNYLWVMKRAGISPDEASYSTALHASAHLAALDQGTLIHNQTIKSGFSTNTCIASSLITMYAKCGSLDDACRVFEEIENPNVVCWTALIAACQQHGNGNHVIKLFEKMLAGGLKPHYITFVCVISACSHTGRVEEGHAYFNSMEKVHGIIPGHEHYACMVDLLGRSGQLDEARKFIAQMPIKPNASVWGALLGACAKYGNLEMGSEVAGRLFGLEPDNPGNYILLANMYAHKGKLREADHVRRLMGINRVRKEPGCSWIDVKNKSFVFTVHDKLHARTDEIYEMLKKVQELVTNKGYVPQTQFAVNSAEELKEESLWYHSEKIALAFGLLALPAGAPIRIKKNLRTCGDCHTVMKFASEIWKREIIVRDVNRFHHFRNGLCSCRDYW
;
A
#
# COMPACT_ATOMS: atom_id res chain seq x y z
N MET A 1 -19.36 27.85 -35.02
CA MET A 1 -20.80 28.16 -34.77
C MET A 1 -21.02 29.66 -34.58
N ARG A 2 -20.51 30.30 -33.53
CA ARG A 2 -20.75 31.74 -33.27
C ARG A 2 -20.27 32.68 -34.38
N THR A 3 -19.09 32.43 -34.94
CA THR A 3 -18.54 33.18 -36.09
C THR A 3 -19.38 33.05 -37.37
N ALA A 4 -20.19 32.00 -37.47
CA ALA A 4 -21.10 31.74 -38.58
C ALA A 4 -22.56 32.15 -38.25
N GLY A 5 -22.81 32.83 -37.12
CA GLY A 5 -24.16 33.25 -36.70
C GLY A 5 -25.09 32.13 -36.23
N VAL A 6 -24.56 30.91 -36.03
CA VAL A 6 -25.37 29.75 -35.60
C VAL A 6 -25.38 29.65 -34.07
N TYR A 7 -26.58 29.65 -33.49
CA TYR A 7 -26.78 29.52 -32.03
C TYR A 7 -26.78 28.05 -31.59
N PRO A 8 -26.20 27.73 -30.42
CA PRO A 8 -26.22 26.38 -29.86
C PRO A 8 -27.63 26.00 -29.40
N ASN A 9 -27.99 24.73 -29.58
CA ASN A 9 -29.25 24.14 -29.11
C ASN A 9 -28.97 23.09 -28.01
N HIS A 10 -30.03 22.48 -27.46
CA HIS A 10 -29.92 21.47 -26.41
C HIS A 10 -29.03 20.26 -26.80
N PHE A 11 -29.08 19.78 -28.05
CA PHE A 11 -28.18 18.71 -28.53
C PHE A 11 -26.71 19.15 -28.55
N THR A 12 -26.44 20.40 -28.93
CA THR A 12 -25.08 20.96 -28.93
C THR A 12 -24.50 20.96 -27.52
N PHE A 13 -25.29 21.40 -26.53
CA PHE A 13 -24.85 21.43 -25.14
C PHE A 13 -24.64 20.02 -24.56
N SER A 14 -25.57 19.09 -24.79
CA SER A 14 -25.42 17.69 -24.35
C SER A 14 -24.20 17.00 -24.97
N ALA A 15 -23.77 17.39 -26.17
CA ALA A 15 -22.58 16.83 -26.82
C ALA A 15 -21.26 17.46 -26.33
N VAL A 16 -21.26 18.73 -25.94
CA VAL A 16 -20.05 19.44 -25.49
C VAL A 16 -19.71 19.15 -24.02
N LEU A 17 -20.72 18.95 -23.17
CA LEU A 17 -20.52 18.72 -21.74
C LEU A 17 -19.64 17.49 -21.42
N PRO A 18 -19.78 16.34 -22.11
CA PRO A 18 -18.84 15.22 -21.95
C PRO A 18 -17.38 15.58 -22.24
N ALA A 19 -17.12 16.49 -23.18
CA ALA A 19 -15.77 16.98 -23.46
C ALA A 19 -15.25 17.90 -22.35
N CYS A 20 -16.11 18.73 -21.74
CA CYS A 20 -15.73 19.46 -20.54
C CYS A 20 -15.42 18.49 -19.38
N ALA A 21 -16.25 17.46 -19.23
CA ALA A 21 -16.08 16.44 -18.21
C ALA A 21 -14.77 15.65 -18.36
N SER A 22 -14.37 15.32 -19.59
CA SER A 22 -13.11 14.60 -19.85
C SER A 22 -11.85 15.43 -19.59
N THR A 23 -11.96 16.76 -19.64
CA THR A 23 -10.86 17.64 -19.24
C THR A 23 -10.72 17.80 -17.73
N SER A 24 -11.75 17.47 -16.94
CA SER A 24 -11.82 17.69 -15.48
C SER A 24 -11.49 19.13 -15.03
N ILE A 25 -11.60 20.11 -15.93
CA ILE A 25 -11.41 21.54 -15.63
C ILE A 25 -12.78 22.14 -15.30
N LEU A 26 -13.03 22.34 -14.00
CA LEU A 26 -14.32 22.84 -13.50
C LEU A 26 -14.77 24.16 -14.15
N VAL A 27 -13.82 25.07 -14.43
CA VAL A 27 -14.13 26.40 -15.02
C VAL A 27 -14.78 26.28 -16.39
N HIS A 28 -14.34 25.35 -17.24
CA HIS A 28 -14.95 25.14 -18.56
C HIS A 28 -16.40 24.66 -18.43
N GLY A 29 -16.64 23.76 -17.48
CA GLY A 29 -17.97 23.29 -17.12
C GLY A 29 -18.90 24.40 -16.65
N GLN A 30 -18.43 25.26 -15.74
CA GLN A 30 -19.18 26.41 -15.22
C GLN A 30 -19.51 27.41 -16.33
N GLN A 31 -18.58 27.71 -17.22
CA GLN A 31 -18.82 28.59 -18.36
C GLN A 31 -19.91 28.02 -19.30
N MET A 32 -19.88 26.71 -19.58
CA MET A 32 -20.92 26.06 -20.38
C MET A 32 -22.28 26.07 -19.67
N HIS A 33 -22.31 25.83 -18.35
CA HIS A 33 -23.53 25.91 -17.56
C HIS A 33 -24.15 27.31 -17.60
N CYS A 34 -23.36 28.38 -17.44
CA CYS A 34 -23.85 29.75 -17.57
C CYS A 34 -24.44 30.02 -18.98
N LEU A 35 -23.83 29.48 -20.03
CA LEU A 35 -24.34 29.61 -21.40
C LEU A 35 -25.66 28.84 -21.60
N ILE A 36 -25.80 27.66 -20.99
CA ILE A 36 -27.03 26.86 -21.00
C ILE A 36 -28.18 27.64 -20.37
N SER A 37 -27.96 28.22 -19.18
CA SER A 37 -28.96 29.07 -18.51
C SER A 37 -29.31 30.29 -19.34
N LYS A 38 -28.32 30.97 -19.96
CA LYS A 38 -28.57 32.14 -20.81
C LYS A 38 -29.46 31.81 -22.04
N HIS A 39 -29.38 30.60 -22.57
CA HIS A 39 -30.19 30.16 -23.71
C HIS A 39 -31.48 29.44 -23.28
N GLY A 40 -31.77 29.32 -21.98
CA GLY A 40 -33.01 28.72 -21.46
C GLY A 40 -33.08 27.19 -21.54
N TYR A 41 -31.95 26.49 -21.61
CA TYR A 41 -31.92 25.02 -21.73
C TYR A 41 -31.73 24.28 -20.40
N GLU A 42 -31.78 24.97 -19.26
CA GLU A 42 -31.54 24.41 -17.92
C GLU A 42 -32.59 23.37 -17.48
N GLY A 43 -33.84 23.49 -17.96
CA GLY A 43 -34.91 22.54 -17.68
C GLY A 43 -34.89 21.25 -18.51
N TYR A 44 -34.02 21.14 -19.52
CA TYR A 44 -34.00 19.98 -20.42
C TYR A 44 -33.25 18.80 -19.78
N VAL A 45 -33.94 17.69 -19.52
CA VAL A 45 -33.40 16.53 -18.77
C VAL A 45 -32.10 15.96 -19.34
N PHE A 46 -31.91 15.97 -20.66
CA PHE A 46 -30.67 15.48 -21.30
C PHE A 46 -29.49 16.43 -21.10
N VAL A 47 -29.74 17.75 -21.06
CA VAL A 47 -28.70 18.75 -20.77
C VAL A 47 -28.36 18.71 -19.28
N GLY A 48 -29.39 18.64 -18.43
CA GLY A 48 -29.24 18.48 -16.98
C GLY A 48 -28.46 17.23 -16.58
N SER A 49 -28.78 16.07 -17.16
CA SER A 49 -28.05 14.82 -16.91
C SER A 49 -26.56 14.94 -17.27
N ALA A 50 -26.26 15.57 -18.41
CA ALA A 50 -24.88 15.81 -18.84
C ALA A 50 -24.15 16.83 -17.94
N LEU A 51 -24.86 17.84 -17.41
CA LEU A 51 -24.30 18.78 -16.43
C LEU A 51 -23.97 18.09 -15.10
N VAL A 52 -24.86 17.20 -14.62
CA VAL A 52 -24.62 16.40 -13.41
C VAL A 52 -23.37 15.53 -13.58
N ASP A 53 -23.26 14.79 -14.68
CA ASP A 53 -22.07 13.97 -14.99
C ASP A 53 -20.79 14.83 -15.08
N MET A 54 -20.88 15.98 -15.74
CA MET A 54 -19.75 16.90 -15.89
C MET A 54 -19.25 17.42 -14.53
N TYR A 55 -20.14 17.92 -13.68
CA TYR A 55 -19.76 18.42 -12.35
C TYR A 55 -19.21 17.29 -11.47
N ALA A 56 -19.82 16.11 -11.52
CA ALA A 56 -19.34 14.95 -10.77
C ALA A 56 -17.92 14.54 -11.20
N LYS A 57 -17.61 14.52 -12.50
CA LYS A 57 -16.26 14.25 -13.04
C LYS A 57 -15.25 15.36 -12.80
N CYS A 58 -15.72 16.57 -12.49
CA CYS A 58 -14.89 17.68 -12.00
C CYS A 58 -14.76 17.71 -10.47
N HIS A 59 -15.19 16.64 -9.79
CA HIS A 59 -15.16 16.49 -8.33
C HIS A 59 -16.00 17.51 -7.53
N ASP A 60 -16.93 18.21 -8.18
CA ASP A 60 -17.86 19.14 -7.51
C ASP A 60 -19.26 18.51 -7.39
N MET A 61 -19.38 17.61 -6.42
CA MET A 61 -20.64 16.93 -6.14
C MET A 61 -21.72 17.86 -5.58
N GLY A 62 -21.34 19.01 -5.01
CA GLY A 62 -22.29 20.01 -4.50
C GLY A 62 -23.03 20.71 -5.63
N LEU A 63 -22.33 21.11 -6.69
CA LEU A 63 -22.97 21.66 -7.90
C LEU A 63 -23.73 20.60 -8.68
N ALA A 64 -23.22 19.37 -8.77
CA ALA A 64 -23.93 18.26 -9.41
C ALA A 64 -25.30 18.03 -8.76
N GLU A 65 -25.36 18.02 -7.43
CA GLU A 65 -26.61 17.85 -6.68
C GLU A 65 -27.57 19.03 -6.88
N LYS A 66 -27.08 20.26 -6.88
CA LYS A 66 -27.92 21.45 -7.15
C LYS A 66 -28.58 21.37 -8.52
N VAL A 67 -27.83 20.99 -9.56
CA VAL A 67 -28.38 20.79 -10.90
C VAL A 67 -29.43 19.67 -10.90
N PHE A 68 -29.12 18.53 -10.27
CA PHE A 68 -30.04 17.39 -10.20
C PHE A 68 -31.36 17.72 -9.48
N VAL A 69 -31.30 18.49 -8.39
CA VAL A 69 -32.49 18.95 -7.65
C VAL A 69 -33.30 19.97 -8.44
N ALA A 70 -32.65 20.82 -9.25
CA ALA A 70 -33.31 21.82 -10.07
C ALA A 70 -34.03 21.25 -11.31
N LEU A 71 -33.80 20.00 -11.69
CA LEU A 71 -34.46 19.40 -12.86
C LEU A 71 -35.98 19.27 -12.65
N PRO A 72 -36.82 19.83 -13.54
CA PRO A 72 -38.28 19.72 -13.45
C PRO A 72 -38.77 18.28 -13.58
N GLU A 73 -38.16 17.52 -14.49
CA GLU A 73 -38.42 16.11 -14.71
C GLU A 73 -37.11 15.32 -14.68
N ARG A 74 -37.13 14.17 -14.01
CA ARG A 74 -35.99 13.25 -13.90
C ARG A 74 -36.31 11.96 -14.61
N ASN A 75 -35.32 11.45 -15.33
CA ASN A 75 -35.37 10.11 -15.94
C ASN A 75 -34.23 9.24 -15.39
N ILE A 76 -34.22 7.96 -15.77
CA ILE A 76 -33.19 7.01 -15.31
C ILE A 76 -31.75 7.47 -15.64
N VAL A 77 -31.54 8.23 -16.72
CA VAL A 77 -30.23 8.75 -17.11
C VAL A 77 -29.75 9.81 -16.11
N SER A 78 -30.61 10.75 -15.71
CA SER A 78 -30.29 11.76 -14.70
C SER A 78 -29.95 11.12 -13.34
N TRP A 79 -30.73 10.12 -12.92
CA TRP A 79 -30.48 9.35 -11.70
C TRP A 79 -29.16 8.58 -11.77
N ASN A 80 -28.91 7.87 -12.87
CA ASN A 80 -27.66 7.16 -13.08
C ASN A 80 -26.44 8.09 -13.09
N SER A 81 -26.56 9.28 -13.70
CA SER A 81 -25.49 10.30 -13.67
C SER A 81 -25.15 10.68 -12.23
N MET A 82 -26.17 10.81 -11.38
CA MET A 82 -25.98 11.14 -9.97
C MET A 82 -25.40 9.98 -9.15
N ILE A 83 -25.88 8.74 -9.36
CA ILE A 83 -25.39 7.53 -8.67
C ILE A 83 -23.93 7.24 -9.07
N VAL A 84 -23.60 7.32 -10.37
CA VAL A 84 -22.24 7.18 -10.89
C VAL A 84 -21.35 8.29 -10.34
N GLY A 85 -21.82 9.53 -10.33
CA GLY A 85 -21.10 10.65 -9.73
C GLY A 85 -20.78 10.41 -8.25
N CYS A 86 -21.73 9.87 -7.47
CA CYS A 86 -21.50 9.48 -6.08
C CYS A 86 -20.43 8.38 -5.96
N LEU A 87 -20.44 7.37 -6.83
CA LEU A 87 -19.41 6.32 -6.84
C LEU A 87 -18.01 6.90 -7.12
N LEU A 88 -17.89 7.76 -8.14
CA LEU A 88 -16.62 8.37 -8.57
C LEU A 88 -16.01 9.26 -7.48
N ASN A 89 -16.84 9.88 -6.65
CA ASN A 89 -16.41 10.80 -5.59
C ASN A 89 -16.46 10.15 -4.19
N SER A 90 -16.43 8.82 -4.12
CA SER A 90 -16.39 8.06 -2.86
C SER A 90 -17.59 8.25 -1.91
N PHE A 91 -18.70 8.81 -2.39
CA PHE A 91 -19.97 8.94 -1.65
C PHE A 91 -20.82 7.66 -1.76
N HIS A 92 -20.24 6.52 -1.42
CA HIS A 92 -20.83 5.20 -1.66
C HIS A 92 -22.18 5.00 -0.95
N VAL A 93 -22.30 5.41 0.32
CA VAL A 93 -23.56 5.31 1.07
C VAL A 93 -24.68 6.11 0.40
N LYS A 94 -24.36 7.31 -0.11
CA LYS A 94 -25.31 8.16 -0.85
C LYS A 94 -25.73 7.50 -2.17
N ALA A 95 -24.81 6.84 -2.88
CA ALA A 95 -25.13 6.09 -4.09
C ALA A 95 -26.16 4.97 -3.80
N LEU A 96 -25.99 4.23 -2.70
CA LEU A 96 -26.95 3.18 -2.30
C LEU A 96 -28.31 3.77 -1.89
N PHE A 97 -28.33 4.92 -1.22
CA PHE A 97 -29.55 5.64 -0.89
C PHE A 97 -30.32 6.07 -2.15
N LEU A 98 -29.65 6.75 -3.09
CA LEU A 98 -30.25 7.20 -4.34
C LEU A 98 -30.81 6.04 -5.17
N PHE A 99 -30.15 4.89 -5.19
CA PHE A 99 -30.70 3.70 -5.86
C PHE A 99 -31.96 3.15 -5.22
N ARG A 100 -32.10 3.24 -3.89
CA ARG A 100 -33.37 2.88 -3.22
C ARG A 100 -34.48 3.84 -3.61
N GLU A 101 -34.19 5.12 -3.77
CA GLU A 101 -35.16 6.11 -4.24
C GLU A 101 -35.59 5.82 -5.69
N VAL A 102 -34.65 5.54 -6.61
CA VAL A 102 -34.99 5.12 -7.99
C VAL A 102 -35.93 3.91 -8.01
N ARG A 103 -35.80 2.99 -7.05
CA ARG A 103 -36.69 1.82 -6.94
C ARG A 103 -38.06 2.10 -6.33
N ARG A 104 -38.22 3.22 -5.63
CA ARG A 104 -39.49 3.67 -5.06
C ARG A 104 -40.33 4.45 -6.07
N GLU A 105 -39.69 5.00 -7.09
CA GLU A 105 -40.34 5.66 -8.21
C GLU A 105 -40.99 4.62 -9.14
N ASP A 106 -42.29 4.71 -9.36
CA ASP A 106 -43.03 3.78 -10.22
C ASP A 106 -42.79 4.01 -11.72
N LEU A 107 -42.26 5.19 -12.08
CA LEU A 107 -42.12 5.65 -13.47
C LEU A 107 -40.93 5.02 -14.23
N PHE A 108 -39.90 4.53 -13.53
CA PHE A 108 -38.70 3.98 -14.18
C PHE A 108 -38.02 2.89 -13.34
N SER A 109 -37.69 1.77 -13.99
CA SER A 109 -36.90 0.70 -13.36
C SER A 109 -35.40 1.03 -13.41
N PRO A 110 -34.63 0.70 -12.35
CA PRO A 110 -33.19 0.63 -12.45
C PRO A 110 -32.79 -0.23 -13.64
N ASN A 111 -31.75 0.22 -14.35
CA ASN A 111 -31.19 -0.51 -15.46
C ASN A 111 -29.80 -1.02 -15.09
N GLN A 112 -29.14 -1.61 -16.05
CA GLN A 112 -27.83 -2.20 -15.86
C GLN A 112 -26.75 -1.28 -15.29
N VAL A 113 -26.76 0.02 -15.64
CA VAL A 113 -25.79 1.00 -15.17
C VAL A 113 -26.06 1.27 -13.70
N SER A 114 -27.34 1.37 -13.32
CA SER A 114 -27.75 1.49 -11.92
C SER A 114 -27.20 0.32 -11.11
N PHE A 115 -27.45 -0.93 -11.54
CA PHE A 115 -27.02 -2.15 -10.85
C PHE A 115 -25.50 -2.26 -10.72
N SER A 116 -24.75 -2.14 -11.81
CA SER A 116 -23.29 -2.20 -11.76
C SER A 116 -22.70 -1.15 -10.82
N THR A 117 -23.22 0.07 -10.87
CA THR A 117 -22.72 1.17 -10.03
C THR A 117 -22.99 0.92 -8.54
N VAL A 118 -24.18 0.45 -8.16
CA VAL A 118 -24.45 0.15 -6.75
C VAL A 118 -23.76 -1.11 -6.25
N LEU A 119 -23.51 -2.10 -7.11
CA LEU A 119 -22.70 -3.25 -6.75
C LEU A 119 -21.27 -2.81 -6.43
N SER A 120 -20.65 -1.98 -7.28
CA SER A 120 -19.34 -1.40 -7.00
C SER A 120 -19.33 -0.50 -5.76
N ALA A 121 -20.37 0.31 -5.54
CA ALA A 121 -20.50 1.10 -4.31
C ALA A 121 -20.61 0.21 -3.07
N SER A 122 -21.37 -0.89 -3.15
CA SER A 122 -21.49 -1.88 -2.07
C SER A 122 -20.17 -2.57 -1.78
N ALA A 123 -19.44 -2.92 -2.83
CA ALA A 123 -18.11 -3.53 -2.76
C ALA A 123 -17.13 -2.64 -1.98
N ASN A 124 -17.10 -1.35 -2.30
CA ASN A 124 -16.15 -0.40 -1.68
C ASN A 124 -16.46 -0.08 -0.21
N ILE A 125 -17.65 -0.39 0.31
CA ILE A 125 -18.01 -0.23 1.72
C ILE A 125 -18.23 -1.57 2.45
N GLY A 126 -17.98 -2.70 1.78
CA GLY A 126 -18.23 -4.03 2.35
C GLY A 126 -19.71 -4.32 2.68
N ALA A 127 -20.67 -3.69 1.99
CA ALA A 127 -22.11 -3.85 2.25
C ALA A 127 -22.66 -5.15 1.65
N LEU A 128 -22.17 -6.29 2.14
CA LEU A 128 -22.46 -7.62 1.61
C LEU A 128 -23.95 -7.93 1.52
N GLU A 129 -24.71 -7.67 2.59
CA GLU A 129 -26.14 -7.99 2.63
C GLU A 129 -26.96 -7.16 1.63
N PHE A 130 -26.58 -5.89 1.44
CA PHE A 130 -27.19 -5.08 0.39
C PHE A 130 -26.80 -5.60 -1.00
N GLY A 131 -25.53 -5.95 -1.21
CA GLY A 131 -25.05 -6.58 -2.44
C GLY A 131 -25.81 -7.86 -2.80
N LYS A 132 -26.08 -8.75 -1.83
CA LYS A 132 -26.89 -9.97 -2.02
C LYS A 132 -28.33 -9.65 -2.41
N GLN A 133 -28.96 -8.64 -1.79
CA GLN A 133 -30.31 -8.20 -2.18
C GLN A 133 -30.32 -7.70 -3.63
N VAL A 134 -29.32 -6.90 -4.02
CA VAL A 134 -29.17 -6.41 -5.39
C VAL A 134 -28.95 -7.58 -6.36
N HIS A 135 -28.11 -8.56 -6.03
CA HIS A 135 -27.90 -9.77 -6.83
C HIS A 135 -29.22 -10.52 -7.07
N GLY A 136 -30.04 -10.70 -6.03
CA GLY A 136 -31.36 -11.33 -6.17
C GLY A 136 -32.29 -10.59 -7.15
N VAL A 137 -32.22 -9.26 -7.20
CA VAL A 137 -32.97 -8.45 -8.18
C VAL A 137 -32.39 -8.61 -9.59
N VAL A 138 -31.07 -8.60 -9.74
CA VAL A 138 -30.37 -8.82 -11.02
C VAL A 138 -30.76 -10.17 -11.63
N VAL A 139 -30.86 -11.22 -10.82
CA VAL A 139 -31.32 -12.56 -11.24
C VAL A 139 -32.76 -12.50 -11.73
N LYS A 140 -33.68 -11.90 -10.95
CA LYS A 140 -35.11 -11.79 -11.28
C LYS A 140 -35.35 -11.00 -12.58
N GLN A 141 -34.50 -10.03 -12.89
CA GLN A 141 -34.59 -9.23 -14.11
C GLN A 141 -33.85 -9.85 -15.31
N GLY A 142 -33.24 -11.02 -15.16
CA GLY A 142 -32.52 -11.69 -16.24
C GLY A 142 -31.22 -11.00 -16.67
N LEU A 143 -30.68 -10.09 -15.85
CA LEU A 143 -29.51 -9.28 -16.17
C LEU A 143 -28.17 -10.03 -15.96
N LEU A 144 -28.20 -11.24 -15.41
CA LEU A 144 -27.01 -12.10 -15.22
C LEU A 144 -26.35 -12.57 -16.53
N THR A 145 -27.03 -12.41 -17.66
CA THR A 145 -26.48 -12.72 -18.99
C THR A 145 -25.47 -11.67 -19.47
N LEU A 146 -25.47 -10.47 -18.87
CA LEU A 146 -24.64 -9.35 -19.27
C LEU A 146 -23.29 -9.40 -18.54
N SER A 147 -22.19 -9.58 -19.27
CA SER A 147 -20.85 -9.78 -18.71
C SER A 147 -20.44 -8.67 -17.74
N TYR A 148 -20.69 -7.39 -18.04
CA TYR A 148 -20.29 -6.30 -17.15
C TYR A 148 -21.08 -6.27 -15.83
N VAL A 149 -22.37 -6.65 -15.81
CA VAL A 149 -23.14 -6.78 -14.55
C VAL A 149 -22.58 -7.93 -13.72
N LYS A 150 -22.26 -9.05 -14.38
CA LYS A 150 -21.63 -10.20 -13.72
C LYS A 150 -20.24 -9.85 -13.18
N ASN A 151 -19.43 -9.08 -13.91
CA ASN A 151 -18.14 -8.58 -13.47
C ASN A 151 -18.28 -7.66 -12.23
N SER A 152 -19.30 -6.78 -12.19
CA SER A 152 -19.61 -5.97 -11.00
C SER A 152 -20.04 -6.81 -9.80
N LEU A 153 -20.80 -7.90 -10.02
CA LEU A 153 -21.17 -8.84 -8.95
C LEU A 153 -19.95 -9.58 -8.41
N MET A 154 -19.06 -10.05 -9.30
CA MET A 154 -17.80 -10.69 -8.91
C MET A 154 -16.96 -9.75 -8.03
N ASP A 155 -16.72 -8.50 -8.47
CA ASP A 155 -15.97 -7.50 -7.68
C ASP A 155 -16.62 -7.26 -6.31
N MET A 156 -17.96 -7.20 -6.25
CA MET A 156 -18.71 -7.05 -4.99
C MET A 156 -18.45 -8.22 -4.03
N TYR A 157 -18.57 -9.45 -4.49
CA TYR A 157 -18.33 -10.63 -3.66
C TYR A 157 -16.87 -10.73 -3.21
N PHE A 158 -15.92 -10.47 -4.12
CA PHE A 158 -14.50 -10.52 -3.80
C PHE A 158 -14.08 -9.51 -2.74
N LYS A 159 -14.50 -8.24 -2.87
CA LYS A 159 -14.18 -7.20 -1.87
C LYS A 159 -14.92 -7.39 -0.54
N CYS A 160 -16.03 -8.12 -0.54
CA CYS A 160 -16.74 -8.50 0.68
C CYS A 160 -16.22 -9.80 1.34
N GLY A 161 -15.13 -10.38 0.83
CA GLY A 161 -14.49 -11.58 1.41
C GLY A 161 -15.16 -12.90 1.08
N LEU A 162 -16.13 -12.93 0.14
CA LEU A 162 -16.76 -14.17 -0.34
C LEU A 162 -16.15 -14.59 -1.67
N PHE A 163 -14.90 -15.05 -1.63
CA PHE A 163 -14.15 -15.44 -2.83
C PHE A 163 -14.86 -16.52 -3.64
N ASP A 164 -15.35 -17.58 -2.98
CA ASP A 164 -15.96 -18.72 -3.66
C ASP A 164 -17.22 -18.33 -4.45
N GLU A 165 -18.04 -17.43 -3.93
CA GLU A 165 -19.24 -16.92 -4.62
C GLU A 165 -18.88 -16.14 -5.90
N GLY A 166 -17.85 -15.29 -5.83
CA GLY A 166 -17.34 -14.59 -7.01
C GLY A 166 -16.71 -15.55 -8.02
N ALA A 167 -15.99 -16.57 -7.56
CA ALA A 167 -15.39 -17.61 -8.41
C ALA A 167 -16.46 -18.47 -9.11
N LEU A 168 -17.59 -18.76 -8.44
CA LEU A 168 -18.74 -19.44 -9.05
C LEU A 168 -19.33 -18.61 -10.20
N LEU A 169 -19.47 -17.30 -10.03
CA LEU A 169 -19.92 -16.41 -11.10
C LEU A 169 -18.94 -16.41 -12.29
N PHE A 170 -17.63 -16.37 -12.02
CA PHE A 170 -16.62 -16.50 -13.07
C PHE A 170 -16.71 -17.85 -13.80
N ASN A 171 -16.88 -18.94 -13.06
CA ASN A 171 -17.00 -20.27 -13.65
C ASN A 171 -18.28 -20.46 -14.47
N SER A 172 -19.35 -19.75 -14.11
CA SER A 172 -20.59 -19.71 -14.89
C SER A 172 -20.45 -18.98 -16.24
N LEU A 173 -19.41 -18.17 -16.43
CA LEU A 173 -19.07 -17.66 -17.75
C LEU A 173 -18.51 -18.84 -18.57
N GLY A 174 -19.21 -19.22 -19.64
CA GLY A 174 -18.62 -20.09 -20.66
C GLY A 174 -17.28 -19.51 -21.12
N ILE A 175 -16.33 -20.37 -21.49
CA ILE A 175 -14.96 -19.97 -21.81
C ILE A 175 -14.93 -18.86 -22.88
N GLU A 176 -15.83 -18.93 -23.87
CA GLU A 176 -15.97 -17.95 -24.95
C GLU A 176 -16.44 -16.55 -24.48
N ASN A 177 -17.09 -16.45 -23.31
CA ASN A 177 -17.61 -15.20 -22.75
C ASN A 177 -16.68 -14.57 -21.71
N ARG A 178 -15.53 -15.18 -21.41
CA ARG A 178 -14.54 -14.64 -20.47
C ARG A 178 -13.62 -13.67 -21.19
N ASP A 179 -14.04 -12.42 -21.24
CA ASP A 179 -13.22 -11.32 -21.73
C ASP A 179 -12.07 -10.97 -20.77
N VAL A 180 -11.16 -10.09 -21.23
CA VAL A 180 -10.04 -9.61 -20.41
C VAL A 180 -10.49 -9.00 -19.08
N ILE A 181 -11.67 -8.35 -19.06
CA ILE A 181 -12.21 -7.72 -17.86
C ILE A 181 -12.57 -8.79 -16.82
N ALA A 182 -13.24 -9.88 -17.23
CA ALA A 182 -13.58 -10.98 -16.33
C ALA A 182 -12.33 -11.63 -15.71
N TRP A 183 -11.28 -11.86 -16.50
CA TRP A 183 -9.99 -12.38 -16.01
C TRP A 183 -9.30 -11.41 -15.04
N ASN A 184 -9.34 -10.11 -15.33
CA ASN A 184 -8.78 -9.07 -14.46
C ASN A 184 -9.53 -9.00 -13.13
N VAL A 185 -10.87 -9.05 -13.14
CA VAL A 185 -11.68 -9.07 -11.92
C VAL A 185 -11.43 -10.33 -11.10
N MET A 186 -11.30 -11.50 -11.74
CA MET A 186 -10.93 -12.75 -11.05
C MET A 186 -9.53 -12.66 -10.41
N SER A 187 -8.54 -12.15 -11.15
CA SER A 187 -7.16 -12.00 -10.67
C SER A 187 -7.07 -11.00 -9.51
N MET A 188 -7.79 -9.87 -9.59
CA MET A 188 -7.89 -8.91 -8.50
C MET A 188 -8.67 -9.47 -7.31
N GLY A 189 -9.67 -10.32 -7.56
CA GLY A 189 -10.38 -11.06 -6.51
C GLY A 189 -9.44 -11.92 -5.68
N CYS A 190 -8.48 -12.60 -6.32
CA CYS A 190 -7.43 -13.32 -5.64
C CYS A 190 -6.54 -12.39 -4.80
N VAL A 191 -6.18 -11.21 -5.32
CA VAL A 191 -5.38 -10.22 -4.59
C VAL A 191 -6.09 -9.72 -3.34
N TYR A 192 -7.40 -9.40 -3.41
CA TYR A 192 -8.17 -8.96 -2.24
C TYR A 192 -8.30 -10.02 -1.14
N ASN A 193 -8.22 -11.29 -1.52
CA ASN A 193 -8.33 -12.43 -0.60
C ASN A 193 -6.96 -13.09 -0.34
N GLU A 194 -5.86 -12.34 -0.54
CA GLU A 194 -4.47 -12.73 -0.26
C GLU A 194 -3.96 -14.00 -1.01
N ASN A 195 -4.67 -14.44 -2.04
CA ASN A 195 -4.32 -15.58 -2.89
C ASN A 195 -3.36 -15.15 -4.02
N PHE A 196 -2.21 -14.59 -3.67
CA PHE A 196 -1.28 -13.96 -4.63
C PHE A 196 -0.66 -14.94 -5.65
N GLU A 197 -0.49 -16.21 -5.29
CA GLU A 197 0.04 -17.23 -6.21
C GLU A 197 -0.92 -17.46 -7.38
N GLU A 198 -2.21 -17.62 -7.08
CA GLU A 198 -3.24 -17.82 -8.10
C GLU A 198 -3.44 -16.54 -8.95
N ALA A 199 -3.35 -15.36 -8.34
CA ALA A 199 -3.37 -14.09 -9.06
C ALA A 199 -2.24 -14.00 -10.12
N CYS A 200 -1.03 -14.45 -9.78
CA CYS A 200 0.07 -14.56 -10.75
C CYS A 200 -0.22 -15.61 -11.83
N ASN A 201 -0.79 -16.75 -11.44
CA ASN A 201 -1.09 -17.87 -12.34
C ASN A 201 -2.13 -17.49 -13.41
N TYR A 202 -3.14 -16.68 -13.04
CA TYR A 202 -4.20 -16.30 -13.97
C TYR A 202 -3.73 -15.53 -15.19
N LEU A 203 -2.63 -14.77 -15.11
CA LEU A 203 -2.01 -14.15 -16.29
C LEU A 203 -1.63 -15.21 -17.34
N TRP A 204 -1.07 -16.33 -16.90
CA TRP A 204 -0.63 -17.42 -17.78
C TRP A 204 -1.82 -18.24 -18.28
N VAL A 205 -2.82 -18.50 -17.42
CA VAL A 205 -4.05 -19.20 -17.80
C VAL A 205 -4.82 -18.40 -18.86
N MET A 206 -4.95 -17.08 -18.68
CA MET A 206 -5.57 -16.17 -19.64
C MET A 206 -4.86 -16.22 -21.01
N LYS A 207 -3.52 -16.19 -21.03
CA LYS A 207 -2.75 -16.34 -22.28
C LYS A 207 -2.95 -17.70 -22.94
N ARG A 208 -2.99 -18.79 -22.16
CA ARG A 208 -3.26 -20.15 -22.68
C ARG A 208 -4.67 -20.29 -23.24
N ALA A 209 -5.63 -19.53 -22.72
CA ALA A 209 -6.98 -19.44 -23.25
C ALA A 209 -7.08 -18.56 -24.52
N GLY A 210 -5.96 -18.03 -25.03
CA GLY A 210 -5.93 -17.20 -26.23
C GLY A 210 -6.36 -15.75 -26.02
N ILE A 211 -6.58 -15.32 -24.77
CA ILE A 211 -6.94 -13.94 -24.46
C ILE A 211 -5.66 -13.13 -24.22
N SER A 212 -5.52 -12.00 -24.91
CA SER A 212 -4.35 -11.13 -24.77
C SER A 212 -4.43 -10.29 -23.49
N PRO A 213 -3.45 -10.39 -22.58
CA PRO A 213 -3.40 -9.56 -21.37
C PRO A 213 -3.29 -8.07 -21.70
N ASP A 214 -4.00 -7.25 -20.93
CA ASP A 214 -3.93 -5.80 -21.02
C ASP A 214 -3.05 -5.21 -19.89
N GLU A 215 -3.02 -3.88 -19.81
CA GLU A 215 -2.29 -3.15 -18.79
C GLU A 215 -2.69 -3.54 -17.36
N ALA A 216 -3.99 -3.77 -17.12
CA ALA A 216 -4.51 -4.13 -15.82
C ALA A 216 -4.16 -5.59 -15.46
N SER A 217 -4.15 -6.50 -16.43
CA SER A 217 -3.69 -7.89 -16.24
C SER A 217 -2.24 -7.92 -15.75
N TYR A 218 -1.34 -7.19 -16.44
CA TYR A 218 0.08 -7.14 -16.07
C TYR A 218 0.30 -6.46 -14.73
N SER A 219 -0.37 -5.33 -14.47
CA SER A 219 -0.23 -4.60 -13.20
C SER A 219 -0.70 -5.45 -12.01
N THR A 220 -1.78 -6.22 -12.17
CA THR A 220 -2.28 -7.15 -11.14
C THR A 220 -1.28 -8.27 -10.85
N ALA A 221 -0.73 -8.90 -11.89
CA ALA A 221 0.26 -9.97 -11.73
C ALA A 221 1.57 -9.46 -11.11
N LEU A 222 2.03 -8.26 -11.51
CA LEU A 222 3.20 -7.60 -10.90
C LEU A 222 2.96 -7.26 -9.43
N HIS A 223 1.77 -6.76 -9.09
CA HIS A 223 1.38 -6.49 -7.71
C HIS A 223 1.39 -7.76 -6.86
N ALA A 224 0.83 -8.86 -7.36
CA ALA A 224 0.86 -10.15 -6.68
C ALA A 224 2.29 -10.69 -6.49
N SER A 225 3.13 -10.61 -7.52
CA SER A 225 4.55 -10.97 -7.45
C SER A 225 5.31 -10.13 -6.42
N ALA A 226 5.00 -8.84 -6.31
CA ALA A 226 5.59 -7.93 -5.35
C ALA A 226 5.27 -8.31 -3.89
N HIS A 227 4.03 -8.76 -3.61
CA HIS A 227 3.62 -9.22 -2.28
C HIS A 227 4.27 -10.54 -1.89
N LEU A 228 4.38 -11.48 -2.83
CA LEU A 228 5.14 -12.72 -2.64
C LEU A 228 6.65 -12.48 -2.51
N ALA A 229 7.12 -11.28 -2.91
CA ALA A 229 8.52 -10.96 -3.12
C ALA A 229 9.21 -12.04 -3.99
N ALA A 230 8.53 -12.42 -5.08
CA ALA A 230 8.92 -13.46 -6.02
C ALA A 230 9.61 -12.85 -7.25
N LEU A 231 10.89 -12.48 -7.08
CA LEU A 231 11.69 -11.74 -8.07
C LEU A 231 11.75 -12.44 -9.44
N ASP A 232 11.89 -13.77 -9.46
CA ASP A 232 11.99 -14.55 -10.69
C ASP A 232 10.67 -14.50 -11.49
N GLN A 233 9.53 -14.67 -10.81
CA GLN A 233 8.21 -14.51 -11.43
C GLN A 233 8.00 -13.09 -11.94
N GLY A 234 8.35 -12.07 -11.16
CA GLY A 234 8.26 -10.67 -11.56
C GLY A 234 9.09 -10.36 -12.81
N THR A 235 10.29 -10.93 -12.91
CA THR A 235 11.17 -10.78 -14.08
C THR A 235 10.60 -11.50 -15.31
N LEU A 236 9.98 -12.67 -15.14
CA LEU A 236 9.26 -13.34 -16.23
C LEU A 236 8.09 -12.49 -16.75
N ILE A 237 7.31 -11.89 -15.84
CA ILE A 237 6.21 -10.99 -16.20
C ILE A 237 6.74 -9.75 -16.93
N HIS A 238 7.82 -9.13 -16.43
CA HIS A 238 8.49 -8.00 -17.09
C HIS A 238 8.93 -8.35 -18.52
N ASN A 239 9.56 -9.51 -18.74
CA ASN A 239 9.92 -9.93 -20.09
C ASN A 239 8.70 -10.11 -21.01
N GLN A 240 7.53 -10.47 -20.46
CA GLN A 240 6.30 -10.56 -21.24
C GLN A 240 5.68 -9.21 -21.57
N THR A 241 5.79 -8.20 -20.68
CA THR A 241 5.31 -6.85 -20.98
C THR A 241 6.08 -6.26 -22.17
N ILE A 242 7.40 -6.46 -22.21
CA ILE A 242 8.25 -6.08 -23.34
C ILE A 242 7.80 -6.79 -24.62
N LYS A 243 7.65 -8.12 -24.60
CA LYS A 243 7.21 -8.91 -25.77
C LYS A 243 5.81 -8.54 -26.28
N SER A 244 4.97 -8.02 -25.40
CA SER A 244 3.59 -7.64 -25.72
C SER A 244 3.45 -6.16 -26.09
N GLY A 245 4.56 -5.43 -26.21
CA GLY A 245 4.56 -4.02 -26.66
C GLY A 245 4.23 -2.99 -25.58
N PHE A 246 4.31 -3.36 -24.30
CA PHE A 246 4.00 -2.47 -23.17
C PHE A 246 5.24 -1.81 -22.53
N SER A 247 6.41 -1.86 -23.18
CA SER A 247 7.66 -1.32 -22.63
C SER A 247 7.61 0.18 -22.32
N THR A 248 6.84 0.96 -23.08
CA THR A 248 6.69 2.42 -22.89
C THR A 248 5.48 2.80 -22.03
N ASN A 249 4.72 1.81 -21.53
CA ASN A 249 3.51 2.07 -20.74
C ASN A 249 3.88 2.51 -19.31
N THR A 250 3.57 3.76 -18.97
CA THR A 250 3.92 4.36 -17.66
C THR A 250 3.26 3.67 -16.46
N CYS A 251 2.05 3.12 -16.62
CA CYS A 251 1.37 2.40 -15.56
C CYS A 251 2.08 1.07 -15.25
N ILE A 252 2.40 0.29 -16.27
CA ILE A 252 3.21 -0.93 -16.12
C ILE A 252 4.58 -0.60 -15.55
N ALA A 253 5.25 0.46 -16.02
CA ALA A 253 6.54 0.89 -15.48
C ALA A 253 6.45 1.20 -13.97
N SER A 254 5.39 1.89 -13.51
CA SER A 254 5.19 2.16 -12.08
C SER A 254 4.95 0.88 -11.25
N SER A 255 4.23 -0.09 -11.82
CA SER A 255 4.02 -1.41 -11.22
C SER A 255 5.32 -2.22 -11.17
N LEU A 256 6.16 -2.14 -12.20
CA LEU A 256 7.48 -2.78 -12.26
C LEU A 256 8.44 -2.20 -11.22
N ILE A 257 8.51 -0.87 -11.09
CA ILE A 257 9.31 -0.20 -10.04
C ILE A 257 8.92 -0.73 -8.67
N THR A 258 7.61 -0.78 -8.38
CA THR A 258 7.08 -1.27 -7.09
C THR A 258 7.38 -2.75 -6.89
N MET A 259 7.25 -3.58 -7.93
CA MET A 259 7.54 -5.00 -7.88
C MET A 259 9.02 -5.26 -7.58
N TYR A 260 9.94 -4.67 -8.34
CA TYR A 260 11.37 -4.84 -8.12
C TYR A 260 11.81 -4.36 -6.74
N ALA A 261 11.29 -3.22 -6.29
CA ALA A 261 11.54 -2.70 -4.94
C ALA A 261 11.08 -3.68 -3.85
N LYS A 262 9.82 -4.12 -3.87
CA LYS A 262 9.30 -5.09 -2.87
C LYS A 262 9.97 -6.47 -2.94
N CYS A 263 10.57 -6.83 -4.06
CA CYS A 263 11.40 -8.02 -4.25
C CYS A 263 12.86 -7.84 -3.79
N GLY A 264 13.23 -6.66 -3.28
CA GLY A 264 14.56 -6.37 -2.77
C GLY A 264 15.59 -6.04 -3.85
N SER A 265 15.16 -5.63 -5.05
CA SER A 265 16.05 -5.19 -6.14
C SER A 265 15.83 -3.72 -6.49
N LEU A 266 16.38 -2.82 -5.67
CA LEU A 266 16.29 -1.38 -5.92
C LEU A 266 16.99 -0.98 -7.22
N ASP A 267 18.10 -1.62 -7.55
CA ASP A 267 18.89 -1.32 -8.76
C ASP A 267 18.07 -1.59 -10.04
N ASP A 268 17.26 -2.66 -10.06
CA ASP A 268 16.33 -2.92 -11.18
C ASP A 268 15.18 -1.90 -11.21
N ALA A 269 14.65 -1.51 -10.06
CA ALA A 269 13.61 -0.49 -9.97
C ALA A 269 14.11 0.87 -10.51
N CYS A 270 15.34 1.27 -10.19
CA CYS A 270 15.97 2.47 -10.74
C CYS A 270 16.15 2.37 -12.25
N ARG A 271 16.61 1.22 -12.77
CA ARG A 271 16.77 1.00 -14.22
C ARG A 271 15.46 1.14 -14.98
N VAL A 272 14.38 0.52 -14.48
CA VAL A 272 13.05 0.67 -15.08
C VAL A 272 12.62 2.14 -15.11
N PHE A 273 12.91 2.91 -14.06
CA PHE A 273 12.58 4.34 -14.03
C PHE A 273 13.40 5.17 -15.01
N GLU A 274 14.70 4.87 -15.16
CA GLU A 274 15.60 5.57 -16.10
C GLU A 274 15.22 5.35 -17.57
N GLU A 275 14.55 4.24 -17.90
CA GLU A 275 14.04 3.94 -19.24
C GLU A 275 12.75 4.71 -19.57
N ILE A 276 12.12 5.41 -18.62
CA ILE A 276 10.89 6.17 -18.84
C ILE A 276 11.23 7.56 -19.41
N GLU A 277 10.78 7.84 -20.64
CA GLU A 277 11.00 9.15 -21.28
C GLU A 277 10.32 10.30 -20.52
N ASN A 278 9.06 10.10 -20.09
CA ASN A 278 8.24 11.12 -19.44
C ASN A 278 7.56 10.56 -18.18
N PRO A 279 8.29 10.40 -17.06
CA PRO A 279 7.75 9.83 -15.84
C PRO A 279 6.69 10.74 -15.22
N ASN A 280 5.49 10.21 -15.02
CA ASN A 280 4.39 10.92 -14.35
C ASN A 280 4.55 10.89 -12.81
N VAL A 281 3.65 11.55 -12.09
CA VAL A 281 3.64 11.61 -10.62
C VAL A 281 3.65 10.22 -9.96
N VAL A 282 3.01 9.23 -10.58
CA VAL A 282 2.93 7.85 -10.06
C VAL A 282 4.30 7.17 -10.14
N CYS A 283 5.01 7.28 -11.27
CA CYS A 283 6.37 6.73 -11.43
C CYS A 283 7.35 7.36 -10.43
N TRP A 284 7.33 8.69 -10.27
CA TRP A 284 8.18 9.39 -9.29
C TRP A 284 7.87 8.95 -7.87
N THR A 285 6.59 8.88 -7.50
CA THR A 285 6.17 8.46 -6.16
C THR A 285 6.57 7.01 -5.89
N ALA A 286 6.44 6.11 -6.87
CA ALA A 286 6.88 4.72 -6.75
C ALA A 286 8.39 4.61 -6.49
N LEU A 287 9.22 5.36 -7.23
CA LEU A 287 10.67 5.34 -7.02
C LEU A 287 11.07 5.95 -5.67
N ILE A 288 10.48 7.11 -5.31
CA ILE A 288 10.71 7.77 -4.01
C ILE A 288 10.34 6.83 -2.85
N ALA A 289 9.20 6.14 -2.94
CA ALA A 289 8.78 5.14 -1.96
C ALA A 289 9.73 3.94 -1.91
N ALA A 290 10.18 3.44 -3.06
CA ALA A 290 11.19 2.38 -3.13
C ALA A 290 12.49 2.80 -2.42
N CYS A 291 13.04 3.98 -2.73
CA CYS A 291 14.26 4.45 -2.07
C CYS A 291 14.08 4.63 -0.55
N GLN A 292 12.91 5.10 -0.10
CA GLN A 292 12.59 5.24 1.32
C GLN A 292 12.57 3.87 2.02
N GLN A 293 11.89 2.88 1.43
CA GLN A 293 11.82 1.51 1.96
C GLN A 293 13.17 0.81 1.98
N HIS A 294 14.14 1.24 1.17
CA HIS A 294 15.49 0.69 1.12
C HIS A 294 16.52 1.44 1.97
N GLY A 295 16.05 2.39 2.80
CA GLY A 295 16.90 3.15 3.72
C GLY A 295 17.74 4.24 3.06
N ASN A 296 17.51 4.57 1.78
CA ASN A 296 18.31 5.55 1.05
C ASN A 296 17.75 6.98 1.18
N GLY A 297 17.62 7.47 2.42
CA GLY A 297 16.92 8.72 2.72
C GLY A 297 17.46 9.96 2.00
N ASN A 298 18.77 10.07 1.79
CA ASN A 298 19.35 11.19 1.04
C ASN A 298 18.97 11.15 -0.45
N HIS A 299 18.81 9.97 -1.03
CA HIS A 299 18.39 9.85 -2.42
C HIS A 299 16.91 10.19 -2.58
N VAL A 300 16.06 9.84 -1.60
CA VAL A 300 14.66 10.25 -1.54
C VAL A 300 14.52 11.77 -1.65
N ILE A 301 15.28 12.52 -0.84
CA ILE A 301 15.26 13.99 -0.85
C ILE A 301 15.70 14.53 -2.22
N LYS A 302 16.78 13.99 -2.80
CA LYS A 302 17.26 14.40 -4.14
C LYS A 302 16.21 14.14 -5.23
N LEU A 303 15.54 12.99 -5.20
CA LEU A 303 14.50 12.64 -6.17
C LEU A 303 13.28 13.55 -6.02
N PHE A 304 12.89 13.88 -4.79
CA PHE A 304 11.79 14.80 -4.52
C PHE A 304 12.06 16.21 -5.04
N GLU A 305 13.24 16.76 -4.78
CA GLU A 305 13.63 18.06 -5.31
C GLU A 305 13.69 18.06 -6.85
N LYS A 306 14.16 16.97 -7.47
CA LYS A 306 14.15 16.80 -8.92
C LYS A 306 12.72 16.74 -9.49
N MET A 307 11.80 16.09 -8.78
CA MET A 307 10.37 16.05 -9.14
C MET A 307 9.75 17.45 -9.09
N LEU A 308 10.04 18.23 -8.03
CA LEU A 308 9.57 19.61 -7.88
C LEU A 308 10.15 20.53 -8.96
N ALA A 309 11.45 20.43 -9.26
CA ALA A 309 12.10 21.19 -10.32
C ALA A 309 11.53 20.87 -11.72
N GLY A 310 11.00 19.66 -11.92
CA GLY A 310 10.27 19.27 -13.12
C GLY A 310 8.83 19.81 -13.21
N GLY A 311 8.38 20.60 -12.23
CA GLY A 311 7.02 21.17 -12.20
C GLY A 311 5.91 20.16 -11.87
N LEU A 312 6.27 18.96 -11.42
CA LEU A 312 5.30 17.93 -11.04
C LEU A 312 4.80 18.17 -9.62
N LYS A 313 3.48 18.18 -9.43
CA LYS A 313 2.86 18.32 -8.12
C LYS A 313 2.98 16.99 -7.34
N PRO A 314 3.62 16.98 -6.15
CA PRO A 314 3.68 15.78 -5.32
C PRO A 314 2.31 15.30 -4.86
N HIS A 315 2.20 14.01 -4.58
CA HIS A 315 0.99 13.40 -4.03
C HIS A 315 1.10 13.26 -2.50
N TYR A 316 -0.03 12.94 -1.84
CA TYR A 316 -0.11 12.66 -0.40
C TYR A 316 1.00 11.68 0.06
N ILE A 317 1.15 10.55 -0.64
CA ILE A 317 2.12 9.51 -0.30
C ILE A 317 3.57 10.00 -0.48
N THR A 318 3.83 10.88 -1.45
CA THR A 318 5.17 11.42 -1.69
C THR A 318 5.70 12.16 -0.46
N PHE A 319 4.85 12.94 0.21
CA PHE A 319 5.21 13.66 1.44
C PHE A 319 5.46 12.71 2.62
N VAL A 320 4.66 11.65 2.78
CA VAL A 320 4.93 10.60 3.78
C VAL A 320 6.34 10.03 3.58
N CYS A 321 6.72 9.70 2.34
CA CYS A 321 8.04 9.14 2.05
C CYS A 321 9.18 10.12 2.35
N VAL A 322 9.04 11.40 1.97
CA VAL A 322 10.09 12.42 2.16
C VAL A 322 10.27 12.78 3.63
N ILE A 323 9.19 12.93 4.39
CA ILE A 323 9.27 13.21 5.83
C ILE A 323 9.83 12.00 6.57
N SER A 324 9.44 10.78 6.19
CA SER A 324 10.05 9.56 6.74
C SER A 324 11.55 9.47 6.41
N ALA A 325 11.97 9.89 5.21
CA ALA A 325 13.39 9.96 4.87
C ALA A 325 14.14 11.02 5.70
N CYS A 326 13.52 12.17 5.98
CA CYS A 326 14.06 13.17 6.90
C CYS A 326 14.19 12.58 8.32
N SER A 327 13.16 11.85 8.77
CA SER A 327 13.18 11.12 10.04
C SER A 327 14.40 10.21 10.14
N HIS A 328 14.64 9.37 9.14
CA HIS A 328 15.75 8.40 9.11
C HIS A 328 17.13 9.01 8.76
N THR A 329 17.20 10.30 8.48
CA THR A 329 18.47 11.01 8.26
C THR A 329 18.73 12.08 9.30
N GLY A 330 17.81 12.26 10.26
CA GLY A 330 17.92 13.26 11.33
C GLY A 330 17.76 14.71 10.86
N ARG A 331 17.18 14.95 9.68
CA ARG A 331 17.01 16.28 9.08
C ARG A 331 15.74 16.96 9.60
N VAL A 332 15.78 17.42 10.85
CA VAL A 332 14.61 18.01 11.54
C VAL A 332 14.06 19.25 10.82
N GLU A 333 14.94 20.18 10.45
CA GLU A 333 14.55 21.44 9.80
C GLU A 333 13.90 21.20 8.42
N GLU A 334 14.51 20.37 7.58
CA GLU A 334 13.95 20.00 6.27
C GLU A 334 12.61 19.27 6.43
N GLY A 335 12.49 18.36 7.41
CA GLY A 335 11.23 17.68 7.70
C GLY A 335 10.10 18.64 8.04
N HIS A 336 10.35 19.65 8.88
CA HIS A 336 9.39 20.71 9.16
C HIS A 336 9.07 21.56 7.92
N ALA A 337 10.08 21.91 7.11
CA ALA A 337 9.87 22.68 5.89
C ALA A 337 8.95 21.94 4.91
N TYR A 338 9.22 20.65 4.66
CA TYR A 338 8.40 19.82 3.80
C TYR A 338 6.98 19.63 4.34
N PHE A 339 6.83 19.33 5.63
CA PHE A 339 5.52 19.20 6.27
C PHE A 339 4.67 20.49 6.12
N ASN A 340 5.28 21.66 6.34
CA ASN A 340 4.59 22.94 6.19
C ASN A 340 4.25 23.26 4.72
N SER A 341 5.14 22.90 3.77
CA SER A 341 4.91 23.13 2.34
C SER A 341 3.73 22.32 1.80
N MET A 342 3.46 21.15 2.38
CA MET A 342 2.39 20.25 1.97
C MET A 342 1.03 20.96 1.93
N GLU A 343 0.68 21.67 3.00
CA GLU A 343 -0.56 22.44 3.08
C GLU A 343 -0.44 23.80 2.36
N LYS A 344 0.61 24.57 2.66
CA LYS A 344 0.74 25.97 2.20
C LYS A 344 0.98 26.12 0.69
N VAL A 345 1.74 25.19 0.10
CA VAL A 345 2.16 25.27 -1.31
C VAL A 345 1.36 24.30 -2.16
N HIS A 346 1.11 23.08 -1.66
CA HIS A 346 0.46 22.04 -2.45
C HIS A 346 -1.03 21.85 -2.14
N GLY A 347 -1.56 22.47 -1.08
CA GLY A 347 -2.96 22.36 -0.69
C GLY A 347 -3.36 20.94 -0.27
N ILE A 348 -2.40 20.13 0.19
CA ILE A 348 -2.63 18.76 0.64
C ILE A 348 -2.76 18.79 2.17
N ILE A 349 -3.89 18.30 2.68
CA ILE A 349 -4.16 18.27 4.12
C ILE A 349 -3.36 17.13 4.76
N PRO A 350 -2.54 17.38 5.80
CA PRO A 350 -1.83 16.33 6.51
C PRO A 350 -2.79 15.36 7.22
N GLY A 351 -2.62 14.05 6.96
CA GLY A 351 -3.30 12.99 7.71
C GLY A 351 -2.37 12.27 8.69
N HIS A 352 -2.86 11.20 9.33
CA HIS A 352 -2.17 10.53 10.44
C HIS A 352 -0.75 10.05 10.11
N GLU A 353 -0.50 9.57 8.90
CA GLU A 353 0.81 9.08 8.46
C GLU A 353 1.87 10.19 8.44
N HIS A 354 1.47 11.41 8.06
CA HIS A 354 2.35 12.58 8.05
C HIS A 354 2.75 12.99 9.46
N TYR A 355 1.77 13.07 10.36
CA TYR A 355 2.01 13.36 11.77
C TYR A 355 2.87 12.28 12.43
N ALA A 356 2.63 11.01 12.13
CA ALA A 356 3.44 9.91 12.65
C ALA A 356 4.90 10.02 12.20
N CYS A 357 5.16 10.39 10.94
CA CYS A 357 6.53 10.62 10.46
C CYS A 357 7.21 11.81 11.14
N MET A 358 6.48 12.89 11.41
CA MET A 358 7.02 14.06 12.14
C MET A 358 7.31 13.72 13.61
N VAL A 359 6.44 12.97 14.27
CA VAL A 359 6.67 12.50 15.64
C VAL A 359 7.85 11.53 15.70
N ASP A 360 7.99 10.63 14.72
CA ASP A 360 9.16 9.75 14.60
C ASP A 360 10.45 10.57 14.38
N LEU A 361 10.41 11.61 13.53
CA LEU A 361 11.55 12.52 13.31
C LEU A 361 11.99 13.23 14.59
N LEU A 362 11.06 13.90 15.28
CA LEU A 362 11.32 14.59 16.55
C LEU A 362 11.78 13.60 17.62
N GLY A 363 11.10 12.47 17.73
CA GLY A 363 11.41 11.39 18.66
C GLY A 363 12.82 10.84 18.46
N ARG A 364 13.21 10.51 17.22
CA ARG A 364 14.55 9.99 16.89
C ARG A 364 15.67 11.00 17.11
N SER A 365 15.37 12.30 17.03
CA SER A 365 16.29 13.39 17.33
C SER A 365 16.44 13.67 18.84
N GLY A 366 15.67 12.97 19.70
CA GLY A 366 15.69 13.13 21.15
C GLY A 366 14.80 14.25 21.68
N GLN A 367 14.05 14.93 20.82
CA GLN A 367 13.17 16.04 21.18
C GLN A 367 11.79 15.51 21.65
N LEU A 368 11.77 14.70 22.72
CA LEU A 368 10.55 14.04 23.20
C LEU A 368 9.45 15.04 23.63
N ASP A 369 9.83 16.13 24.30
CA ASP A 369 8.86 17.14 24.74
C ASP A 369 8.23 17.89 23.57
N GLU A 370 9.02 18.22 22.55
CA GLU A 370 8.50 18.82 21.32
C GLU A 370 7.62 17.84 20.54
N ALA A 371 7.97 16.56 20.49
CA ALA A 371 7.12 15.53 19.91
C ALA A 371 5.75 15.45 20.63
N ARG A 372 5.74 15.53 21.97
CA ARG A 372 4.50 15.55 22.77
C ARG A 372 3.67 16.81 22.51
N LYS A 373 4.31 17.98 22.45
CA LYS A 373 3.64 19.26 22.10
C LYS A 373 3.05 19.21 20.69
N PHE A 374 3.79 18.65 19.73
CA PHE A 374 3.34 18.51 18.35
C PHE A 374 2.08 17.63 18.25
N ILE A 375 2.03 16.51 18.99
CA ILE A 375 0.83 15.67 19.07
C ILE A 375 -0.36 16.45 19.65
N ALA A 376 -0.13 17.27 20.67
CA ALA A 376 -1.20 18.06 21.30
C ALA A 376 -1.79 19.14 20.38
N GLN A 377 -1.03 19.59 19.37
CA GLN A 377 -1.46 20.60 18.40
C GLN A 377 -2.15 20.00 17.16
N MET A 378 -2.23 18.66 17.06
CA MET A 378 -2.85 18.02 15.90
C MET A 378 -4.34 18.39 15.78
N PRO A 379 -4.82 18.76 14.57
CA PRO A 379 -6.23 19.05 14.32
C PRO A 379 -7.09 17.78 14.28
N ILE A 380 -6.46 16.61 14.24
CA ILE A 380 -7.09 15.28 14.18
C ILE A 380 -6.72 14.47 15.42
N LYS A 381 -7.64 13.63 15.89
CA LYS A 381 -7.37 12.72 17.02
C LYS A 381 -6.22 11.78 16.66
N PRO A 382 -5.13 11.71 17.45
CA PRO A 382 -3.99 10.86 17.14
C PRO A 382 -4.36 9.37 17.19
N ASN A 383 -3.89 8.60 16.20
CA ASN A 383 -4.10 7.17 16.09
C ASN A 383 -2.90 6.38 16.64
N ALA A 384 -2.93 5.05 16.51
CA ALA A 384 -1.90 4.18 17.06
C ALA A 384 -0.52 4.39 16.43
N SER A 385 -0.42 4.74 15.15
CA SER A 385 0.89 4.97 14.50
C SER A 385 1.63 6.17 15.10
N VAL A 386 0.92 7.26 15.39
CA VAL A 386 1.48 8.47 16.03
C VAL A 386 1.98 8.16 17.44
N TRP A 387 1.17 7.50 18.26
CA TRP A 387 1.57 7.11 19.61
C TRP A 387 2.67 6.06 19.63
N GLY A 388 2.66 5.12 18.68
CA GLY A 388 3.68 4.09 18.52
C GLY A 388 5.06 4.69 18.20
N ALA A 389 5.11 5.71 17.34
CA ALA A 389 6.34 6.46 17.07
C ALA A 389 6.91 7.11 18.34
N LEU A 390 6.06 7.77 19.15
CA LEU A 390 6.49 8.38 20.41
C LEU A 390 6.92 7.32 21.45
N LEU A 391 6.23 6.20 21.55
CA LEU A 391 6.61 5.10 22.46
C LEU A 391 7.98 4.53 22.08
N GLY A 392 8.23 4.33 20.78
CA GLY A 392 9.53 3.91 20.25
C GLY A 392 10.65 4.87 20.65
N ALA A 393 10.41 6.18 20.54
CA ALA A 393 11.35 7.20 20.98
C ALA A 393 11.57 7.19 22.50
N CYS A 394 10.50 7.08 23.29
CA CYS A 394 10.60 6.99 24.76
C CYS A 394 11.43 5.78 25.20
N ALA A 395 11.27 4.63 24.52
CA ALA A 395 12.05 3.44 24.78
C ALA A 395 13.54 3.64 24.46
N LYS A 396 13.85 4.26 23.31
CA LYS A 396 15.23 4.56 22.89
C LYS A 396 15.96 5.48 23.87
N TYR A 397 15.28 6.51 24.37
CA TYR A 397 15.87 7.49 25.30
C TYR A 397 15.63 7.17 26.78
N GLY A 398 14.96 6.05 27.09
CA GLY A 398 14.72 5.60 28.45
C GLY A 398 13.79 6.50 29.28
N ASN A 399 12.92 7.28 28.63
CA ASN A 399 11.92 8.12 29.30
C ASN A 399 10.71 7.24 29.72
N LEU A 400 10.82 6.66 30.92
CA LEU A 400 9.83 5.71 31.43
C LEU A 400 8.47 6.36 31.74
N GLU A 401 8.48 7.59 32.25
CA GLU A 401 7.26 8.31 32.64
C GLU A 401 6.36 8.54 31.42
N MET A 402 6.91 9.21 30.39
CA MET A 402 6.19 9.45 29.14
C MET A 402 5.84 8.13 28.42
N GLY A 403 6.78 7.17 28.41
CA GLY A 403 6.55 5.85 27.80
C GLY A 403 5.38 5.08 28.42
N SER A 404 5.22 5.14 29.74
CA SER A 404 4.11 4.49 30.45
C SER A 404 2.76 5.10 30.13
N GLU A 405 2.69 6.44 30.04
CA GLU A 405 1.47 7.17 29.66
C GLU A 405 1.04 6.81 28.23
N VAL A 406 2.00 6.85 27.29
CA VAL A 406 1.76 6.57 25.88
C VAL A 406 1.35 5.11 25.66
N ALA A 407 2.01 4.16 26.31
CA ALA A 407 1.66 2.75 26.24
C ALA A 407 0.24 2.48 26.76
N GLY A 408 -0.18 3.14 27.85
CA GLY A 408 -1.55 3.04 28.36
C GLY A 408 -2.60 3.47 27.32
N ARG A 409 -2.33 4.54 26.56
CA ARG A 409 -3.19 4.98 25.44
C ARG A 409 -3.20 3.95 24.30
N LEU A 410 -2.04 3.40 23.95
CA LEU A 410 -1.90 2.38 22.91
C LEU A 410 -2.65 1.09 23.24
N PHE A 411 -2.70 0.67 24.50
CA PHE A 411 -3.50 -0.50 24.91
C PHE A 411 -5.00 -0.30 24.68
N GLY A 412 -5.49 0.95 24.72
CA GLY A 412 -6.88 1.26 24.37
C GLY A 412 -7.14 1.33 22.85
N LEU A 413 -6.13 1.64 22.05
CA LEU A 413 -6.26 1.78 20.59
C LEU A 413 -5.97 0.47 19.84
N GLU A 414 -4.96 -0.27 20.27
CA GLU A 414 -4.50 -1.53 19.69
C GLU A 414 -4.23 -2.54 20.82
N PRO A 415 -5.29 -3.05 21.49
CA PRO A 415 -5.13 -4.00 22.58
C PRO A 415 -4.44 -5.29 22.13
N ASP A 416 -4.53 -5.64 20.85
CA ASP A 416 -4.01 -6.88 20.27
C ASP A 416 -2.57 -6.78 19.75
N ASN A 417 -1.95 -5.59 19.79
CA ASN A 417 -0.59 -5.40 19.26
C ASN A 417 0.48 -5.79 20.30
N PRO A 418 1.20 -6.93 20.11
CA PRO A 418 2.20 -7.40 21.07
C PRO A 418 3.39 -6.44 21.23
N GLY A 419 3.71 -5.66 20.19
CA GLY A 419 4.86 -4.76 20.18
C GLY A 419 4.79 -3.71 21.28
N ASN A 420 3.60 -3.15 21.53
CA ASN A 420 3.38 -2.10 22.52
C ASN A 420 3.67 -2.59 23.95
N TYR A 421 3.20 -3.79 24.30
CA TYR A 421 3.43 -4.40 25.60
C TYR A 421 4.89 -4.79 25.80
N ILE A 422 5.50 -5.41 24.79
CA ILE A 422 6.89 -5.84 24.85
C ILE A 422 7.81 -4.63 25.04
N LEU A 423 7.54 -3.53 24.32
CA LEU A 423 8.33 -2.32 24.40
C LEU A 423 8.27 -1.70 25.80
N LEU A 424 7.08 -1.55 26.39
CA LEU A 424 6.93 -1.06 27.76
C LEU A 424 7.54 -2.01 28.81
N ALA A 425 7.34 -3.32 28.67
CA ALA A 425 7.92 -4.32 29.58
C ALA A 425 9.46 -4.27 29.55
N ASN A 426 10.05 -4.09 28.37
CA ASN A 426 11.50 -3.92 28.22
C ASN A 426 11.98 -2.62 28.88
N MET A 427 11.24 -1.51 28.72
CA MET A 427 11.57 -0.25 29.39
C MET A 427 11.58 -0.38 30.92
N TYR A 428 10.59 -1.08 31.50
CA TYR A 428 10.57 -1.38 32.93
C TYR A 428 11.75 -2.26 33.35
N ALA A 429 12.04 -3.32 32.58
CA ALA A 429 13.15 -4.23 32.88
C ALA A 429 14.51 -3.51 32.85
N HIS A 430 14.76 -2.65 31.86
CA HIS A 430 15.99 -1.85 31.76
C HIS A 430 16.19 -0.88 32.94
N LYS A 431 15.10 -0.42 33.58
CA LYS A 431 15.14 0.42 34.78
C LYS A 431 15.14 -0.41 36.08
N GLY A 432 15.27 -1.73 36.01
CA GLY A 432 15.26 -2.64 37.16
C GLY A 432 13.88 -2.88 37.78
N LYS A 433 12.80 -2.37 37.17
CA LYS A 433 11.42 -2.50 37.66
C LYS A 433 10.78 -3.81 37.19
N LEU A 434 11.30 -4.93 37.70
CA LEU A 434 10.91 -6.27 37.25
C LEU A 434 9.44 -6.61 37.55
N ARG A 435 8.89 -6.13 38.67
CA ARG A 435 7.49 -6.39 39.06
C ARG A 435 6.50 -5.77 38.07
N GLU A 436 6.77 -4.55 37.63
CA GLU A 436 5.99 -3.82 36.64
C GLU A 436 6.15 -4.45 35.25
N ALA A 437 7.36 -4.86 34.87
CA ALA A 437 7.59 -5.60 33.63
C ALA A 437 6.76 -6.90 33.57
N ASP A 438 6.74 -7.67 34.67
CA ASP A 438 5.94 -8.90 34.77
C ASP A 438 4.44 -8.60 34.81
N HIS A 439 4.02 -7.48 35.39
CA HIS A 439 2.62 -7.05 35.32
C HIS A 439 2.19 -6.77 33.87
N VAL A 440 3.00 -6.06 33.08
CA VAL A 440 2.71 -5.82 31.65
C VAL A 440 2.66 -7.14 30.86
N ARG A 441 3.57 -8.09 31.14
CA ARG A 441 3.53 -9.44 30.52
C ARG A 441 2.28 -10.23 30.90
N ARG A 442 1.82 -10.13 32.15
CA ARG A 442 0.53 -10.73 32.57
C ARG A 442 -0.64 -10.08 31.84
N LEU A 443 -0.61 -8.76 31.63
CA LEU A 443 -1.64 -8.04 30.88
C LEU A 443 -1.75 -8.54 29.42
N MET A 444 -0.61 -8.86 28.78
CA MET A 444 -0.63 -9.51 27.45
C MET A 444 -1.43 -10.82 27.49
N GLY A 445 -1.21 -11.66 28.50
CA GLY A 445 -1.94 -12.92 28.68
C GLY A 445 -3.44 -12.72 28.89
N ILE A 446 -3.82 -11.73 29.69
CA ILE A 446 -5.23 -11.36 29.93
C ILE A 446 -5.91 -10.92 28.62
N ASN A 447 -5.21 -10.10 27.83
CA ASN A 447 -5.69 -9.61 26.53
C ASN A 447 -5.51 -10.64 25.40
N ARG A 448 -5.13 -11.89 25.72
CA ARG A 448 -4.90 -12.99 24.75
C ARG A 448 -3.86 -12.68 23.67
N VAL A 449 -2.96 -11.74 23.94
CA VAL A 449 -1.88 -11.34 23.04
C VAL A 449 -0.66 -12.21 23.27
N ARG A 450 -0.09 -12.74 22.19
CA ARG A 450 1.14 -13.55 22.23
C ARG A 450 2.22 -12.93 21.35
N LYS A 451 3.46 -13.06 21.79
CA LYS A 451 4.63 -12.70 20.98
C LYS A 451 4.78 -13.72 19.86
N GLU A 452 4.79 -13.26 18.62
CA GLU A 452 5.12 -14.12 17.48
C GLU A 452 6.59 -14.55 17.50
N PRO A 453 6.90 -15.81 17.16
CA PRO A 453 8.28 -16.24 16.98
C PRO A 453 8.91 -15.50 15.79
N GLY A 454 10.19 -15.15 15.94
CA GLY A 454 10.95 -14.57 14.85
C GLY A 454 11.33 -15.65 13.84
N CYS A 455 10.90 -15.47 12.60
CA CYS A 455 11.15 -16.38 11.48
C CYS A 455 11.89 -15.63 10.36
N SER A 456 12.82 -16.31 9.71
CA SER A 456 13.56 -15.78 8.56
C SER A 456 13.39 -16.67 7.35
N TRP A 457 13.13 -16.09 6.17
CA TRP A 457 12.96 -16.81 4.91
C TRP A 457 14.09 -16.50 3.94
N ILE A 458 14.47 -17.49 3.15
CA ILE A 458 15.41 -17.37 2.03
C ILE A 458 14.97 -18.25 0.86
N ASP A 459 15.01 -17.68 -0.34
CA ASP A 459 14.60 -18.35 -1.57
C ASP A 459 15.81 -18.91 -2.31
N VAL A 460 15.82 -20.22 -2.58
CA VAL A 460 16.89 -20.91 -3.31
C VAL A 460 16.29 -21.85 -4.35
N LYS A 461 16.64 -21.67 -5.62
CA LYS A 461 16.17 -22.51 -6.75
C LYS A 461 14.63 -22.71 -6.76
N ASN A 462 13.87 -21.61 -6.68
CA ASN A 462 12.40 -21.59 -6.64
C ASN A 462 11.76 -22.32 -5.44
N LYS A 463 12.51 -22.51 -4.34
CA LYS A 463 11.97 -23.01 -3.07
C LYS A 463 12.27 -22.02 -1.96
N SER A 464 11.26 -21.72 -1.15
CA SER A 464 11.39 -20.89 0.04
C SER A 464 11.71 -21.76 1.24
N PHE A 465 12.79 -21.43 1.95
CA PHE A 465 13.20 -22.09 3.19
C PHE A 465 12.93 -21.16 4.36
N VAL A 466 12.34 -21.69 5.43
CA VAL A 466 12.00 -20.95 6.66
C VAL A 466 12.89 -21.43 7.79
N PHE A 467 13.42 -20.48 8.56
CA PHE A 467 14.22 -20.74 9.75
C PHE A 467 13.59 -20.06 10.95
N THR A 468 13.55 -20.77 12.08
CA THR A 468 13.13 -20.27 13.40
C THR A 468 14.32 -20.15 14.34
N VAL A 469 14.10 -19.65 15.56
CA VAL A 469 15.15 -19.53 16.58
C VAL A 469 15.53 -20.93 17.07
N HIS A 470 16.82 -21.28 17.02
CA HIS A 470 17.34 -22.65 17.28
C HIS A 470 16.79 -23.75 16.34
N ASP A 471 16.47 -23.40 15.08
CA ASP A 471 15.94 -24.36 14.13
C ASP A 471 16.91 -25.50 13.84
N LYS A 472 16.43 -26.74 13.89
CA LYS A 472 17.16 -27.97 13.53
C LYS A 472 16.36 -28.88 12.59
N LEU A 473 15.25 -28.38 12.03
CA LEU A 473 14.33 -29.17 11.20
C LEU A 473 14.83 -29.31 9.75
N HIS A 474 15.84 -28.55 9.36
CA HIS A 474 16.36 -28.55 7.99
C HIS A 474 17.18 -29.81 7.70
N ALA A 475 17.05 -30.39 6.50
CA ALA A 475 17.77 -31.62 6.11
C ALA A 475 19.31 -31.46 6.12
N ARG A 476 19.81 -30.23 5.93
CA ARG A 476 21.24 -29.85 5.97
C ARG A 476 21.64 -29.14 7.26
N THR A 477 21.01 -29.45 8.39
CA THR A 477 21.24 -28.75 9.66
C THR A 477 22.71 -28.76 10.07
N ASP A 478 23.40 -29.90 9.99
CA ASP A 478 24.80 -29.99 10.42
C ASP A 478 25.71 -29.04 9.63
N GLU A 479 25.58 -29.01 8.30
CA GLU A 479 26.34 -28.09 7.43
C GLU A 479 26.04 -26.61 7.76
N ILE A 480 24.76 -26.28 8.02
CA ILE A 480 24.34 -24.92 8.35
C ILE A 480 24.98 -24.47 9.66
N TYR A 481 24.99 -25.31 10.69
CA TYR A 481 25.57 -24.97 11.99
C TYR A 481 27.10 -24.94 11.95
N GLU A 482 27.74 -25.77 11.13
CA GLU A 482 29.18 -25.67 10.88
C GLU A 482 29.53 -24.34 10.19
N MET A 483 28.76 -23.94 9.18
CA MET A 483 28.91 -22.62 8.55
C MET A 483 28.64 -21.49 9.54
N LEU A 484 27.64 -21.63 10.42
CA LEU A 484 27.32 -20.63 11.44
C LEU A 484 28.49 -20.44 12.42
N LYS A 485 29.14 -21.53 12.86
CA LYS A 485 30.37 -21.46 13.67
C LYS A 485 31.50 -20.74 12.94
N LYS A 486 31.69 -21.06 11.65
CA LYS A 486 32.67 -20.35 10.81
C LYS A 486 32.35 -18.86 10.69
N VAL A 487 31.07 -18.49 10.58
CA VAL A 487 30.65 -17.08 10.60
C VAL A 487 31.02 -16.43 11.93
N GLN A 488 30.73 -17.10 13.05
CA GLN A 488 31.06 -16.63 14.39
C GLN A 488 32.56 -16.37 14.57
N GLU A 489 33.41 -17.32 14.20
CA GLU A 489 34.87 -17.17 14.28
C GLU A 489 35.37 -15.98 13.46
N LEU A 490 34.92 -15.89 12.20
CA LEU A 490 35.41 -14.86 11.28
C LEU A 490 34.99 -13.45 11.69
N VAL A 491 33.73 -13.25 12.11
CA VAL A 491 33.31 -11.91 12.55
C VAL A 491 33.94 -11.53 13.89
N THR A 492 34.15 -12.49 14.80
CA THR A 492 34.80 -12.25 16.10
C THR A 492 36.26 -11.84 15.90
N ASN A 493 37.00 -12.53 15.03
CA ASN A 493 38.37 -12.15 14.65
C ASN A 493 38.48 -10.75 14.05
N LYS A 494 37.38 -10.23 13.49
CA LYS A 494 37.29 -8.89 12.89
C LYS A 494 36.87 -7.81 13.89
N GLY A 495 36.60 -8.16 15.15
CA GLY A 495 36.23 -7.22 16.21
C GLY A 495 34.73 -7.10 16.47
N TYR A 496 33.92 -8.09 16.08
CA TYR A 496 32.53 -8.17 16.51
C TYR A 496 32.43 -8.35 18.04
N VAL A 497 31.54 -7.57 18.67
CA VAL A 497 31.20 -7.67 20.09
C VAL A 497 29.71 -7.99 20.24
N PRO A 498 29.33 -9.09 20.94
CA PRO A 498 27.94 -9.44 21.16
C PRO A 498 27.15 -8.36 21.91
N GLN A 499 25.96 -8.02 21.42
CA GLN A 499 25.08 -7.05 22.06
C GLN A 499 24.05 -7.76 22.94
N THR A 500 24.47 -8.13 24.16
CA THR A 500 23.68 -8.97 25.11
C THR A 500 22.32 -8.39 25.50
N GLN A 501 22.08 -7.10 25.29
CA GLN A 501 20.75 -6.47 25.44
C GLN A 501 19.68 -7.04 24.50
N PHE A 502 20.06 -7.73 23.42
CA PHE A 502 19.15 -8.37 22.48
C PHE A 502 18.95 -9.88 22.75
N ALA A 503 19.59 -10.43 23.78
CA ALA A 503 19.45 -11.83 24.13
C ALA A 503 18.07 -12.14 24.74
N VAL A 504 17.56 -13.35 24.48
CA VAL A 504 16.21 -13.77 24.90
C VAL A 504 16.17 -14.26 26.36
N ASN A 505 17.33 -14.61 26.95
CA ASN A 505 17.42 -15.28 28.25
C ASN A 505 17.98 -14.39 29.37
N SER A 506 17.53 -14.63 30.61
CA SER A 506 17.89 -13.86 31.81
C SER A 506 19.23 -14.24 32.45
N ALA A 507 19.73 -15.46 32.24
CA ALA A 507 21.03 -15.91 32.76
C ALA A 507 22.19 -15.38 31.90
N GLU A 508 23.11 -14.61 32.50
CA GLU A 508 24.18 -13.88 31.80
C GLU A 508 25.09 -14.78 30.95
N GLU A 509 25.40 -15.99 31.42
CA GLU A 509 26.27 -16.95 30.72
C GLU A 509 25.64 -17.56 29.45
N LEU A 510 24.30 -17.58 29.34
CA LEU A 510 23.57 -18.11 28.18
C LEU A 510 23.14 -17.02 27.19
N LYS A 511 23.40 -15.74 27.49
CA LYS A 511 22.96 -14.61 26.66
C LYS A 511 23.70 -14.57 25.34
N GLU A 512 25.02 -14.68 25.35
CA GLU A 512 25.84 -14.60 24.14
C GLU A 512 25.60 -15.77 23.18
N GLU A 513 25.46 -16.98 23.72
CA GLU A 513 25.19 -18.17 22.91
C GLU A 513 23.82 -18.06 22.21
N SER A 514 22.80 -17.57 22.93
CA SER A 514 21.44 -17.42 22.38
C SER A 514 21.37 -16.48 21.17
N LEU A 515 22.26 -15.48 21.08
CA LEU A 515 22.30 -14.52 19.97
C LEU A 515 22.73 -15.16 18.65
N TRP A 516 23.52 -16.24 18.69
CA TRP A 516 24.01 -16.91 17.49
C TRP A 516 22.94 -17.74 16.80
N TYR A 517 21.93 -18.20 17.56
CA TYR A 517 20.84 -19.01 17.06
C TYR A 517 19.60 -18.19 16.65
N HIS A 518 19.76 -16.89 16.44
CA HIS A 518 18.74 -16.06 15.79
C HIS A 518 18.51 -16.50 14.34
N SER A 519 17.25 -16.55 13.91
CA SER A 519 16.86 -17.09 12.60
C SER A 519 17.54 -16.36 11.42
N GLU A 520 17.85 -15.08 11.56
CA GLU A 520 18.59 -14.29 10.56
C GLU A 520 20.00 -14.86 10.30
N LYS A 521 20.74 -15.24 11.34
CA LYS A 521 22.11 -15.75 11.21
C LYS A 521 22.12 -17.17 10.64
N ILE A 522 21.12 -17.98 11.01
CA ILE A 522 20.91 -19.31 10.43
C ILE A 522 20.59 -19.18 8.93
N ALA A 523 19.70 -18.27 8.56
CA ALA A 523 19.38 -17.99 7.15
C ALA A 523 20.59 -17.47 6.36
N LEU A 524 21.44 -16.63 6.96
CA LEU A 524 22.71 -16.20 6.37
C LEU A 524 23.65 -17.38 6.12
N ALA A 525 23.85 -18.25 7.11
CA ALA A 525 24.72 -19.42 6.99
C ALA A 525 24.24 -20.35 5.86
N PHE A 526 22.93 -20.62 5.79
CA PHE A 526 22.36 -21.37 4.67
C PHE A 526 22.53 -20.66 3.33
N GLY A 527 22.32 -19.35 3.26
CA GLY A 527 22.51 -18.55 2.05
C GLY A 527 23.95 -18.60 1.53
N LEU A 528 24.94 -18.55 2.43
CA LEU A 528 26.36 -18.70 2.08
C LEU A 528 26.69 -20.07 1.50
N LEU A 529 26.02 -21.13 1.97
CA LEU A 529 26.20 -22.50 1.49
C LEU A 529 25.49 -22.79 0.16
N ALA A 530 24.28 -22.27 -0.01
CA ALA A 530 23.36 -22.73 -1.05
C ALA A 530 23.36 -21.86 -2.31
N LEU A 531 23.70 -20.57 -2.19
CA LEU A 531 23.67 -19.62 -3.31
C LEU A 531 25.04 -19.47 -3.98
N PRO A 532 25.11 -19.33 -5.32
CA PRO A 532 26.36 -19.16 -6.06
C PRO A 532 27.25 -18.03 -5.52
N ALA A 533 28.58 -18.18 -5.65
CA ALA A 533 29.52 -17.15 -5.26
C ALA A 533 29.23 -15.83 -6.01
N GLY A 534 29.12 -14.73 -5.27
CA GLY A 534 28.81 -13.39 -5.80
C GLY A 534 27.32 -13.03 -5.93
N ALA A 535 26.39 -14.00 -5.92
CA ALA A 535 24.96 -13.69 -5.98
C ALA A 535 24.47 -13.02 -4.66
N PRO A 536 23.64 -11.97 -4.65
CA PRO A 536 23.16 -11.39 -3.40
C PRO A 536 22.38 -12.39 -2.52
N ILE A 537 22.58 -12.34 -1.20
CA ILE A 537 21.81 -13.12 -0.24
C ILE A 537 20.60 -12.29 0.19
N ARG A 538 19.38 -12.76 -0.08
CA ARG A 538 18.13 -12.06 0.29
C ARG A 538 17.43 -12.81 1.41
N ILE A 539 17.27 -12.16 2.56
CA ILE A 539 16.62 -12.71 3.75
C ILE A 539 15.38 -11.87 4.05
N LYS A 540 14.23 -12.51 4.23
CA LYS A 540 12.99 -11.85 4.69
C LYS A 540 12.78 -12.18 6.18
N LYS A 541 12.29 -11.23 6.98
CA LYS A 541 12.05 -11.38 8.42
C LYS A 541 10.66 -10.83 8.77
N ASN A 542 9.90 -11.57 9.57
CA ASN A 542 8.55 -11.18 10.03
C ASN A 542 8.54 -10.20 11.20
N LEU A 543 9.70 -9.94 11.79
CA LEU A 543 9.91 -8.99 12.88
C LEU A 543 10.98 -7.98 12.48
N ARG A 544 11.11 -6.89 13.23
CA ARG A 544 12.23 -5.96 13.09
C ARG A 544 13.54 -6.71 13.35
N THR A 545 14.54 -6.54 12.49
CA THR A 545 15.88 -7.10 12.72
C THR A 545 16.43 -6.56 14.04
N CYS A 546 17.17 -7.35 14.82
CA CYS A 546 17.81 -6.84 16.04
C CYS A 546 19.18 -6.20 15.74
N GLY A 547 19.66 -5.33 16.64
CA GLY A 547 20.94 -4.61 16.45
C GLY A 547 22.15 -5.53 16.33
N ASP A 548 22.11 -6.66 17.04
CA ASP A 548 23.15 -7.70 17.00
C ASP A 548 23.23 -8.37 15.62
N CYS A 549 22.10 -8.90 15.12
CA CYS A 549 22.02 -9.48 13.77
C CYS A 549 22.42 -8.47 12.70
N HIS A 550 21.95 -7.21 12.81
CA HIS A 550 22.32 -6.14 11.88
C HIS A 550 23.85 -5.94 11.84
N THR A 551 24.51 -5.98 13.00
CA THR A 551 25.97 -5.85 13.11
C THR A 551 26.68 -7.05 12.47
N VAL A 552 26.21 -8.28 12.72
CA VAL A 552 26.78 -9.49 12.09
C VAL A 552 26.65 -9.44 10.56
N MET A 553 25.51 -8.98 10.03
CA MET A 553 25.33 -8.83 8.58
C MET A 553 26.32 -7.84 7.95
N LYS A 554 26.66 -6.74 8.66
CA LYS A 554 27.71 -5.81 8.21
C LYS A 554 29.04 -6.53 8.07
N PHE A 555 29.52 -7.17 9.14
CA PHE A 555 30.79 -7.91 9.12
C PHE A 555 30.80 -9.00 8.04
N ALA A 556 29.70 -9.76 7.92
CA ALA A 556 29.57 -10.78 6.90
C ALA A 556 29.65 -10.22 5.47
N SER A 557 28.97 -9.10 5.18
CA SER A 557 29.02 -8.47 3.86
C SER A 557 30.45 -8.08 3.44
N GLU A 558 31.28 -7.69 4.42
CA GLU A 558 32.66 -7.30 4.20
C GLU A 558 33.61 -8.50 4.06
N ILE A 559 33.46 -9.52 4.91
CA ILE A 559 34.30 -10.72 4.91
C ILE A 559 34.13 -11.51 3.61
N TRP A 560 32.88 -11.72 3.19
CA TRP A 560 32.58 -12.47 1.97
C TRP A 560 32.52 -11.60 0.71
N LYS A 561 32.70 -10.28 0.82
CA LYS A 561 32.56 -9.31 -0.29
C LYS A 561 31.27 -9.53 -1.08
N ARG A 562 30.18 -9.72 -0.36
CA ARG A 562 28.90 -10.18 -0.90
C ARG A 562 27.78 -9.29 -0.37
N GLU A 563 26.90 -8.86 -1.26
CA GLU A 563 25.72 -8.12 -0.84
C GLU A 563 24.78 -9.05 -0.05
N ILE A 564 24.36 -8.57 1.13
CA ILE A 564 23.31 -9.20 1.93
C ILE A 564 22.17 -8.19 2.02
N ILE A 565 20.96 -8.62 1.69
CA ILE A 565 19.75 -7.80 1.70
C ILE A 565 18.81 -8.42 2.72
N VAL A 566 18.51 -7.70 3.79
CA VAL A 566 17.56 -8.15 4.81
C VAL A 566 16.32 -7.27 4.76
N ARG A 567 15.18 -7.85 4.43
CA ARG A 567 13.86 -7.20 4.53
C ARG A 567 13.26 -7.51 5.89
N ASP A 568 13.07 -6.49 6.73
CA ASP A 568 12.28 -6.59 7.95
C ASP A 568 10.88 -5.98 7.76
N VAL A 569 10.09 -5.90 8.84
CA VAL A 569 8.72 -5.34 8.81
C VAL A 569 8.67 -3.85 8.43
N ASN A 570 9.78 -3.13 8.58
CA ASN A 570 9.83 -1.69 8.37
C ASN A 570 10.54 -1.30 7.06
N ARG A 571 11.61 -2.02 6.68
CA ARG A 571 12.47 -1.65 5.54
C ARG A 571 13.37 -2.78 5.05
N PHE A 572 14.07 -2.50 3.97
CA PHE A 572 15.24 -3.24 3.52
C PHE A 572 16.53 -2.63 4.08
N HIS A 573 17.43 -3.51 4.49
CA HIS A 573 18.80 -3.22 4.88
C HIS A 573 19.73 -3.83 3.83
N HIS A 574 20.46 -2.99 3.11
CA HIS A 574 21.47 -3.43 2.17
C HIS A 574 22.85 -3.36 2.81
N PHE A 575 23.42 -4.53 3.09
CA PHE A 575 24.76 -4.66 3.65
C PHE A 575 25.75 -4.88 2.50
N ARG A 576 26.63 -3.90 2.30
CA ARG A 576 27.71 -3.92 1.29
C ARG A 576 29.00 -3.41 1.93
N ASN A 577 30.07 -4.18 1.85
CA ASN A 577 31.41 -3.80 2.33
C ASN A 577 31.43 -3.28 3.77
N GLY A 578 30.70 -3.91 4.70
CA GLY A 578 30.70 -3.51 6.12
C GLY A 578 29.75 -2.36 6.46
N LEU A 579 29.06 -1.79 5.47
CA LEU A 579 28.12 -0.68 5.65
C LEU A 579 26.69 -1.15 5.37
N CYS A 580 25.72 -0.54 6.05
CA CYS A 580 24.31 -0.72 5.76
C CYS A 580 23.73 0.54 5.11
N SER A 581 22.77 0.38 4.18
CA SER A 581 22.04 1.51 3.57
C SER A 581 21.39 2.44 4.58
N CYS A 582 21.00 1.94 5.76
CA CYS A 582 20.40 2.72 6.83
C CYS A 582 21.41 3.57 7.65
N ARG A 583 22.72 3.42 7.43
CA ARG A 583 23.80 4.14 8.14
C ARG A 583 23.73 4.01 9.67
N ASP A 584 23.27 2.87 10.17
CA ASP A 584 23.06 2.61 11.60
C ASP A 584 22.07 3.56 12.28
N TYR A 585 21.24 4.26 11.50
CA TYR A 585 20.19 5.16 11.97
C TYR A 585 18.81 4.64 11.50
N TRP A 586 18.25 3.68 12.24
CA TRP A 586 17.01 2.98 11.86
C TRP A 586 16.09 2.67 13.02
#